data_AF-W2C0Y7-F1
#
_entry.id   AF-W2C0Y7-F1
#
_cell.length_a   1.000
_cell.length_b   1.000
_cell.length_c   1.000
_cell.angle_alpha   90.00
_cell.angle_beta   90.00
_cell.angle_gamma   90.00
#
_symmetry.space_group_name_H-M   'P 1'
#
loop_
_entity.id
_entity.type
_entity.pdbx_description
1 polymer ?
#
loop_
_entity_poly.entity_id
_entity_poly.type
_entity_poly.pdbx_seq_one_letter_code
_entity_poly.pdbx_strand_id
1 'polypeptide(L)'
;MSVGPFKYWRDNLGDLVGFTGDLHIASLRQESTNICLAASPLGSRLPVSYIRLKSGTDVRAATAHIRKTVAAIDPSFPIDITFYDTIYDELYHRETTLRTLITFFGLLAVLLSLVGVFGLVVFDSEYRRKEIGLRKVFGSSTGQILILFNRSYLRIVAICFVVASPVAYYGVTKWLEHFAYRTPICWWVFAIAFVAVLAITFITVTFQNWRSANANPVDSLKNE
;
A
#
# COMPACT_ATOMS: atom_id res chain seq x y z
N MET A 1 36.92 -0.86 29.28
CA MET A 1 36.20 0.02 30.22
C MET A 1 35.11 -0.86 30.83
N SER A 2 35.37 -1.52 31.98
CA SER A 2 34.38 -2.42 32.59
C SER A 2 33.33 -1.59 33.29
N VAL A 3 32.13 -1.56 32.73
CA VAL A 3 30.97 -0.96 33.37
C VAL A 3 30.61 -1.88 34.54
N GLY A 4 30.53 -1.35 35.76
CA GLY A 4 30.26 -2.14 36.97
C GLY A 4 28.91 -2.90 36.93
N PRO A 5 28.57 -3.65 37.99
CA PRO A 5 27.43 -4.55 37.97
C PRO A 5 26.13 -3.80 37.66
N PHE A 6 25.44 -4.26 36.61
CA PHE A 6 24.21 -3.66 36.10
C PHE A 6 22.99 -4.42 36.61
N LYS A 7 21.98 -3.68 37.09
CA LYS A 7 20.73 -4.25 37.60
C LYS A 7 19.76 -4.43 36.45
N TYR A 8 19.51 -5.68 36.04
CA TYR A 8 18.71 -5.99 34.85
C TYR A 8 17.32 -6.55 35.14
N TRP A 9 17.10 -7.22 36.28
CA TRP A 9 15.77 -7.73 36.66
C TRP A 9 15.60 -7.90 38.17
N ARG A 10 14.53 -7.30 38.73
CA ARG A 10 14.23 -7.23 40.18
C ARG A 10 15.42 -6.74 41.01
N ASP A 11 16.31 -7.65 41.43
CA ASP A 11 17.53 -7.39 42.24
C ASP A 11 18.75 -8.20 41.75
N ASN A 12 18.66 -8.86 40.59
CA ASN A 12 19.81 -9.58 40.03
C ASN A 12 20.79 -8.59 39.40
N LEU A 13 22.04 -8.67 39.87
CA LEU A 13 23.18 -7.97 39.32
C LEU A 13 23.81 -8.87 38.25
N GLY A 14 24.11 -8.29 37.09
CA GLY A 14 24.83 -8.95 36.01
C GLY A 14 25.91 -8.03 35.45
N ASP A 15 26.97 -8.61 34.91
CA ASP A 15 27.99 -7.84 34.23
C ASP A 15 27.52 -7.47 32.82
N LEU A 16 27.65 -6.20 32.47
CA LEU A 16 27.32 -5.71 31.14
C LEU A 16 28.41 -6.15 30.16
N VAL A 17 28.12 -7.17 29.35
CA VAL A 17 29.06 -7.73 28.37
C VAL A 17 29.17 -6.85 27.12
N GLY A 18 28.10 -6.16 26.72
CA GLY A 18 28.11 -5.25 25.58
C GLY A 18 26.74 -4.77 25.15
N PHE A 19 26.72 -3.89 24.15
CA PHE A 19 25.51 -3.42 23.49
C PHE A 19 25.42 -4.04 22.11
N THR A 20 24.23 -4.49 21.72
CA THR A 20 23.91 -4.87 20.35
C THR A 20 23.19 -3.72 19.67
N GLY A 21 23.18 -3.68 18.34
CA GLY A 21 22.29 -2.78 17.61
C GLY A 21 20.81 -3.08 17.89
N ASP A 22 19.93 -2.22 17.38
CA ASP A 22 18.50 -2.28 17.64
C ASP A 22 17.90 -3.63 17.23
N LEU A 23 17.42 -4.36 18.23
CA LEU A 23 16.84 -5.68 18.06
C LEU A 23 15.31 -5.57 18.11
N HIS A 24 14.69 -5.66 16.93
CA HIS A 24 13.24 -5.51 16.79
C HIS A 24 12.54 -6.85 16.98
N ILE A 25 12.17 -7.15 18.22
CA ILE A 25 11.40 -8.37 18.56
C ILE A 25 9.89 -8.07 18.67
N ALA A 26 9.48 -6.82 18.86
CA ALA A 26 8.07 -6.41 19.01
C ALA A 26 7.46 -5.85 17.71
N SER A 27 6.12 -5.74 17.68
CA SER A 27 5.34 -5.14 16.58
C SER A 27 5.86 -3.75 16.20
N LEU A 28 5.87 -3.41 14.90
CA LEU A 28 6.29 -2.09 14.38
C LEU A 28 5.45 -0.90 14.92
N ARG A 29 4.35 -1.18 15.63
CA ARG A 29 3.52 -0.18 16.31
C ARG A 29 4.04 0.22 17.68
N GLN A 30 4.82 -0.63 18.35
CA GLN A 30 5.44 -0.31 19.63
C GLN A 30 6.90 0.11 19.40
N GLU A 31 7.28 1.23 19.99
CA GLU A 31 8.68 1.60 20.14
C GLU A 31 9.41 0.44 20.84
N SER A 32 10.59 0.06 20.34
CA SER A 32 11.35 -1.03 20.95
C SER A 32 11.69 -0.63 22.38
N THR A 33 11.01 -1.23 23.35
CA THR A 33 11.39 -1.13 24.75
C THR A 33 12.82 -1.66 24.89
N ASN A 34 13.59 -1.15 25.85
CA ASN A 34 14.95 -1.64 26.08
C ASN A 34 14.92 -3.15 26.40
N ILE A 35 15.39 -3.97 25.46
CA ILE A 35 15.49 -5.43 25.63
C ILE A 35 16.89 -5.74 26.16
N CYS A 36 16.96 -6.44 27.28
CA CYS A 36 18.20 -7.01 27.78
C CYS A 36 18.23 -8.50 27.45
N LEU A 37 19.29 -8.95 26.78
CA LEU A 37 19.58 -10.37 26.61
C LEU A 37 20.50 -10.80 27.77
N ALA A 38 19.95 -11.56 28.71
CA ALA A 38 20.71 -12.07 29.85
C ALA A 38 21.07 -13.54 29.63
N ALA A 39 22.35 -13.87 29.72
CA ALA A 39 22.82 -15.25 29.82
C ALA A 39 22.88 -15.64 31.30
N SER A 40 21.93 -16.44 31.77
CA SER A 40 22.00 -16.99 33.14
C SER A 40 22.90 -18.24 33.18
N PRO A 41 23.58 -18.53 34.30
CA PRO A 41 24.31 -19.77 34.48
C PRO A 41 23.39 -20.99 34.27
N LEU A 42 23.94 -22.07 33.70
CA LEU A 42 23.27 -23.34 33.42
C LEU A 42 22.29 -23.74 34.55
N GLY A 43 20.99 -23.85 34.22
CA GLY A 43 19.97 -24.35 35.14
C GLY A 43 18.59 -23.73 34.97
N SER A 44 18.50 -22.53 34.38
CA SER A 44 17.22 -21.91 34.03
C SER A 44 16.63 -22.63 32.81
N ARG A 45 15.52 -23.37 33.00
CA ARG A 45 14.77 -23.94 31.88
C ARG A 45 14.25 -22.79 31.00
N LEU A 46 14.80 -22.65 29.79
CA LEU A 46 14.23 -21.75 28.81
C LEU A 46 12.95 -22.38 28.27
N PRO A 47 11.82 -21.64 28.25
CA PRO A 47 10.55 -22.18 27.80
C PRO A 47 10.51 -22.43 26.29
N VAL A 48 11.40 -21.80 25.52
CA VAL A 48 11.43 -21.86 24.06
C VAL A 48 12.88 -21.92 23.56
N SER A 49 13.12 -22.70 22.51
CA SER A 49 14.38 -22.75 21.78
C SER A 49 14.21 -22.15 20.39
N TYR A 50 15.07 -21.21 20.02
CA TYR A 50 15.06 -20.59 18.69
C TYR A 50 16.00 -21.35 17.76
N ILE A 51 15.46 -21.88 16.67
CA ILE A 51 16.23 -22.61 15.66
C ILE A 51 16.23 -21.81 14.36
N ARG A 52 17.40 -21.34 13.95
CA ARG A 52 17.57 -20.66 12.66
C ARG A 52 17.89 -21.69 11.57
N LEU A 53 17.04 -21.77 10.56
CA LEU A 53 17.27 -22.60 9.38
C LEU A 53 18.22 -21.90 8.40
N LYS A 54 19.03 -22.68 7.67
CA LYS A 54 19.86 -22.17 6.57
C LYS A 54 18.98 -21.83 5.37
N SER A 55 19.28 -20.73 4.67
CA SER A 55 18.54 -20.34 3.46
C SER A 55 18.50 -21.46 2.42
N GLY A 56 17.34 -21.69 1.81
CA GLY A 56 17.10 -22.74 0.81
C GLY A 56 16.86 -24.14 1.37
N THR A 57 16.73 -24.29 2.69
CA THR A 57 16.42 -25.58 3.32
C THR A 57 14.94 -25.90 3.22
N ASP A 58 14.58 -27.14 2.87
CA ASP A 58 13.19 -27.60 2.94
C ASP A 58 12.72 -27.63 4.40
N VAL A 59 11.80 -26.72 4.72
CA VAL A 59 11.24 -26.50 6.06
C VAL A 59 10.52 -27.76 6.57
N ARG A 60 9.85 -28.52 5.69
CA ARG A 60 9.15 -29.75 6.07
C ARG A 60 10.13 -30.86 6.43
N ALA A 61 11.20 -31.02 5.64
CA ALA A 61 12.26 -31.97 5.94
C ALA A 61 13.02 -31.60 7.23
N ALA A 62 13.29 -30.31 7.44
CA ALA A 62 13.96 -29.81 8.64
C ALA A 62 13.13 -30.04 9.92
N THR A 63 11.83 -29.75 9.89
CA THR A 63 10.95 -29.98 11.05
C THR A 63 10.74 -31.46 11.35
N ALA A 64 10.67 -32.31 10.32
CA ALA A 64 10.63 -33.76 10.51
C ALA A 64 11.94 -34.28 11.15
N HIS A 65 13.09 -33.76 10.72
CA HIS A 65 14.39 -34.09 11.31
C HIS A 65 14.46 -33.67 12.78
N ILE A 66 14.08 -32.42 13.10
CA ILE A 66 14.05 -31.91 14.49
C ILE A 66 13.16 -32.79 15.37
N ARG A 67 11.95 -33.11 14.92
CA ARG A 67 11.02 -33.98 15.65
C ARG A 67 11.62 -35.36 15.93
N LYS A 68 12.29 -35.95 14.94
CA LYS A 68 12.96 -37.25 15.07
C LYS A 68 14.14 -37.20 16.05
N THR A 69 14.96 -36.16 15.99
CA THR A 69 16.11 -35.98 16.90
C THR A 69 15.67 -35.80 18.34
N VAL A 70 14.64 -34.99 18.59
CA VAL A 70 14.14 -34.78 19.96
C VAL A 70 13.46 -36.05 20.49
N ALA A 71 12.67 -36.75 19.66
CA ALA A 71 12.07 -38.03 20.07
C ALA A 71 13.11 -39.12 20.40
N ALA A 72 14.32 -39.04 19.82
CA ALA A 72 15.43 -39.92 20.17
C ALA A 72 16.09 -39.57 21.52
N ILE A 73 15.93 -38.34 21.99
CA ILE A 73 16.44 -37.87 23.29
C ILE A 73 15.40 -38.11 24.39
N ASP A 74 14.15 -37.69 24.15
CA ASP A 74 13.01 -37.86 25.06
C ASP A 74 11.73 -38.13 24.25
N PRO A 75 11.25 -39.39 24.20
CA PRO A 75 10.03 -39.76 23.49
C PRO A 75 8.75 -39.16 24.08
N SER A 76 8.78 -38.74 25.34
CA SER A 76 7.61 -38.22 26.06
C SER A 76 7.45 -36.70 25.97
N PHE A 77 8.43 -36.01 25.39
CA PHE A 77 8.44 -34.56 25.30
C PHE A 77 7.47 -34.04 24.22
N PRO A 78 6.46 -33.21 24.57
CA PRO A 78 5.57 -32.59 23.59
C PRO A 78 6.33 -31.51 22.81
N ILE A 79 6.56 -31.75 21.52
CA ILE A 79 7.22 -30.79 20.62
C ILE A 79 6.17 -29.98 19.88
N ASP A 80 6.00 -28.72 20.29
CA ASP A 80 5.27 -27.71 19.53
C ASP A 80 6.27 -26.85 18.74
N ILE A 81 6.21 -26.95 17.40
CA ILE A 81 7.02 -26.13 16.50
C ILE A 81 6.12 -25.03 15.96
N THR A 82 6.41 -23.79 16.34
CA THR A 82 5.75 -22.60 15.80
C THR A 82 6.72 -21.87 14.86
N PHE A 83 6.24 -21.56 13.66
CA PHE A 83 7.02 -20.77 12.71
C PHE A 83 6.84 -19.28 12.98
N TYR A 84 7.92 -18.53 12.80
CA TYR A 84 7.87 -17.07 12.90
C TYR A 84 6.94 -16.45 11.85
N ASP A 85 6.80 -17.06 10.67
CA ASP A 85 5.87 -16.59 9.63
C ASP A 85 4.43 -16.53 10.16
N THR A 86 3.99 -17.56 10.90
CA THR A 86 2.65 -17.61 11.50
C THR A 86 2.47 -16.56 12.60
N ILE A 87 3.51 -16.32 13.40
CA ILE A 87 3.52 -15.28 14.43
C ILE A 87 3.43 -13.89 13.78
N TYR A 88 4.16 -13.66 12.69
CA TYR A 88 4.08 -12.41 11.94
C TYR A 88 2.72 -12.22 11.27
N ASP A 89 2.14 -13.25 10.67
CA ASP A 89 0.80 -13.18 10.09
C ASP A 89 -0.24 -12.81 11.14
N GLU A 90 -0.17 -13.36 12.36
CA GLU A 90 -1.09 -13.00 13.43
C GLU A 90 -0.89 -11.56 13.93
N LEU A 91 0.36 -11.10 14.00
CA LEU A 91 0.69 -9.71 14.35
C LEU A 91 0.29 -8.69 13.27
N TYR A 92 0.26 -9.08 12.00
CA TYR A 92 -0.02 -8.19 10.85
C TYR A 92 -1.37 -8.45 10.16
N HIS A 93 -2.18 -9.38 10.65
CA HIS A 93 -3.44 -9.77 10.01
C HIS A 93 -4.41 -8.59 9.85
N ARG A 94 -4.41 -7.67 10.81
CA ARG A 94 -5.25 -6.46 10.78
C ARG A 94 -4.77 -5.48 9.71
N GLU A 95 -3.47 -5.30 9.58
CA GLU A 95 -2.82 -4.45 8.56
C GLU A 95 -3.09 -4.98 7.16
N THR A 96 -2.96 -6.29 6.96
CA THR A 96 -3.21 -6.94 5.67
C THR A 96 -4.68 -6.82 5.26
N THR A 97 -5.59 -6.97 6.23
CA THR A 97 -7.03 -6.77 6.00
C THR A 97 -7.32 -5.31 5.62
N LEU A 98 -6.81 -4.36 6.40
CA LEU A 98 -7.00 -2.93 6.14
C LEU A 98 -6.42 -2.50 4.77
N ARG A 99 -5.23 -2.99 4.42
CA ARG A 99 -4.64 -2.80 3.09
C ARG A 99 -5.55 -3.29 1.99
N THR A 100 -6.14 -4.48 2.16
CA THR A 100 -7.05 -5.08 1.19
C THR A 100 -8.31 -4.24 1.03
N LEU A 101 -8.93 -3.80 2.14
CA LEU A 101 -10.11 -2.93 2.12
C LEU A 101 -9.81 -1.60 1.42
N ILE A 102 -8.72 -0.92 1.78
CA ILE A 102 -8.33 0.36 1.14
C ILE A 102 -8.10 0.17 -0.35
N THR A 103 -7.44 -0.91 -0.76
CA THR A 103 -7.19 -1.19 -2.18
C THR A 103 -8.50 -1.43 -2.92
N PHE A 104 -9.41 -2.21 -2.34
CA PHE A 104 -10.71 -2.51 -2.93
C PHE A 104 -11.60 -1.27 -3.05
N PHE A 105 -11.76 -0.48 -1.98
CA PHE A 105 -12.52 0.76 -2.01
C PHE A 105 -11.87 1.82 -2.91
N GLY A 106 -10.54 1.88 -2.97
CA GLY A 106 -9.82 2.75 -3.89
C GLY A 106 -10.11 2.39 -5.35
N LEU A 107 -10.08 1.11 -5.70
CA LEU A 107 -10.40 0.64 -7.05
C LEU A 107 -11.87 0.92 -7.41
N LEU A 108 -12.80 0.68 -6.48
CA LEU A 108 -14.20 1.05 -6.66
C LEU A 108 -14.40 2.55 -6.86
N ALA A 109 -13.72 3.40 -6.07
CA ALA A 109 -13.80 4.85 -6.20
C ALA A 109 -13.30 5.32 -7.58
N VAL A 110 -12.24 4.70 -8.11
CA VAL A 110 -11.76 4.97 -9.47
C VAL A 110 -12.80 4.59 -10.51
N LEU A 111 -13.41 3.40 -10.42
CA LEU A 111 -14.46 2.97 -11.34
C LEU A 111 -15.67 3.91 -11.31
N LEU A 112 -16.15 4.28 -10.12
CA LEU A 112 -17.26 5.22 -9.96
C LEU A 112 -16.92 6.60 -10.51
N SER A 113 -15.69 7.07 -10.30
CA SER A 113 -15.22 8.35 -10.87
C SER A 113 -15.21 8.29 -12.40
N LEU A 114 -14.82 7.17 -13.00
CA LEU A 114 -14.84 7.01 -14.45
C LEU A 114 -16.25 7.03 -15.03
N VAL A 115 -17.21 6.37 -14.36
CA VAL A 115 -18.63 6.42 -14.75
C VAL A 115 -19.18 7.85 -14.61
N GLY A 116 -18.83 8.56 -13.54
CA GLY A 116 -19.23 9.94 -13.32
C GLY A 116 -18.70 10.89 -14.39
N VAL A 117 -17.40 10.80 -14.70
CA VAL A 117 -16.77 11.59 -15.77
C VAL A 117 -17.40 11.25 -17.11
N PHE A 118 -17.62 9.96 -17.41
CA PHE A 118 -18.32 9.54 -18.63
C PHE A 118 -19.71 10.19 -18.76
N GLY A 119 -20.53 10.16 -17.71
CA GLY A 119 -21.85 10.78 -17.70
C GLY A 119 -21.78 12.30 -17.93
N LEU A 120 -20.81 12.97 -17.28
CA LEU A 120 -20.61 14.42 -17.41
C LEU A 120 -20.18 14.80 -18.83
N VAL A 121 -19.26 14.05 -19.44
CA VAL A 121 -18.81 14.29 -20.82
C VAL A 121 -19.94 14.07 -21.82
N VAL A 122 -20.76 13.03 -21.67
CA VAL A 122 -21.95 12.80 -22.53
C VAL A 122 -22.88 14.02 -22.45
N PHE A 123 -23.21 14.47 -21.25
CA PHE A 123 -24.10 15.61 -21.05
C PHE A 123 -23.52 16.91 -21.64
N ASP A 124 -22.24 17.20 -21.43
CA ASP A 124 -21.59 18.40 -21.98
C ASP A 124 -21.53 18.35 -23.52
N SER A 125 -21.34 17.16 -24.10
CA SER A 125 -21.34 16.97 -25.56
C SER A 125 -22.72 17.20 -26.20
N GLU A 126 -23.81 16.81 -25.52
CA GLU A 126 -25.18 17.10 -25.94
C GLU A 126 -25.49 18.60 -25.80
N TYR A 127 -25.07 19.24 -24.70
CA TYR A 127 -25.30 20.67 -24.47
C TYR A 127 -24.56 21.54 -25.48
N ARG A 128 -23.35 21.13 -25.89
CA ARG A 128 -22.50 21.82 -26.88
C ARG A 128 -22.71 21.34 -28.31
N ARG A 129 -23.67 20.43 -28.55
CA ARG A 129 -23.93 19.83 -29.87
C ARG A 129 -24.17 20.88 -30.96
N LYS A 130 -24.88 21.97 -30.63
CA LYS A 130 -25.15 23.09 -31.54
C LYS A 130 -23.88 23.87 -31.92
N GLU A 131 -22.99 24.11 -30.95
CA GLU A 131 -21.73 24.83 -31.17
C GLU A 131 -20.73 23.98 -31.97
N ILE A 132 -20.67 22.68 -31.68
CA ILE A 132 -19.85 21.70 -32.39
C ILE A 132 -20.34 21.52 -33.83
N GLY A 133 -21.66 21.44 -34.04
CA GLY A 133 -22.28 21.35 -35.37
C GLY A 133 -21.97 22.55 -36.25
N LEU A 134 -22.09 23.77 -35.70
CA LEU A 134 -21.71 24.99 -36.42
C LEU A 134 -20.22 24.99 -36.78
N ARG A 135 -19.31 24.69 -35.84
CA ARG A 135 -17.86 24.64 -36.12
C ARG A 135 -17.47 23.60 -37.16
N LYS A 136 -18.15 22.44 -37.19
CA LYS A 136 -17.92 21.38 -38.18
C LYS A 136 -18.36 21.82 -39.58
N VAL A 137 -19.45 22.57 -39.69
CA VAL A 137 -19.91 23.18 -40.96
C VAL A 137 -18.95 24.27 -41.45
N PHE A 138 -18.32 25.01 -40.53
CA PHE A 138 -17.24 25.97 -40.84
C PHE A 138 -15.87 25.32 -41.12
N GLY A 139 -15.79 23.98 -41.25
CA GLY A 139 -14.56 23.29 -41.64
C GLY A 139 -13.57 22.99 -40.50
N SER A 140 -13.96 23.14 -39.24
CA SER A 140 -13.14 22.72 -38.10
C SER A 140 -12.86 21.22 -38.17
N SER A 141 -11.59 20.83 -38.10
CA SER A 141 -11.23 19.41 -38.00
C SER A 141 -11.66 18.83 -36.65
N THR A 142 -11.98 17.54 -36.62
CA THR A 142 -12.28 16.80 -35.39
C THR A 142 -11.12 16.86 -34.38
N GLY A 143 -9.89 17.00 -34.84
CA GLY A 143 -8.71 17.15 -33.99
C GLY A 143 -8.68 18.47 -33.20
N GLN A 144 -9.11 19.60 -33.79
CA GLN A 144 -9.15 20.89 -33.09
C GLN A 144 -10.17 20.88 -31.94
N ILE A 145 -11.30 20.19 -32.15
CA ILE A 145 -12.32 20.00 -31.11
C ILE A 145 -11.74 19.15 -29.98
N LEU A 146 -11.11 18.01 -30.29
CA LEU A 146 -10.48 17.15 -29.29
C LEU A 146 -9.43 17.89 -28.42
N ILE A 147 -8.59 18.74 -29.02
CA ILE A 147 -7.55 19.49 -28.31
C ILE A 147 -8.17 20.49 -27.32
N LEU A 148 -9.24 21.18 -27.72
CA LEU A 148 -9.92 22.15 -26.86
C LEU A 148 -10.51 21.46 -25.61
N PHE A 149 -11.17 20.32 -25.81
CA PHE A 149 -11.74 19.54 -24.71
C PHE A 149 -10.65 18.98 -23.80
N ASN A 150 -9.62 18.33 -24.36
CA ASN A 150 -8.50 17.81 -23.55
C ASN A 150 -7.86 18.91 -22.70
N ARG A 151 -7.62 20.10 -23.25
CA ARG A 151 -7.04 21.21 -22.49
C ARG A 151 -7.90 21.66 -21.31
N SER A 152 -9.22 21.66 -21.47
CA SER A 152 -10.16 21.99 -20.39
C SER A 152 -10.12 20.95 -19.27
N TYR A 153 -10.21 19.66 -19.63
CA TYR A 153 -10.17 18.56 -18.67
C TYR A 153 -8.81 18.45 -17.95
N LEU A 154 -7.70 18.65 -18.66
CA LEU A 154 -6.36 18.68 -18.07
C LEU A 154 -6.23 19.78 -17.00
N ARG A 155 -6.83 20.96 -17.22
CA ARG A 155 -6.82 22.05 -16.23
C ARG A 155 -7.61 21.65 -14.98
N ILE A 156 -8.77 21.02 -15.15
CA ILE A 156 -9.60 20.54 -14.03
C ILE A 156 -8.82 19.49 -13.23
N VAL A 157 -8.22 18.50 -13.89
CA VAL A 157 -7.41 17.45 -13.23
C VAL A 157 -6.23 18.05 -12.48
N ALA A 158 -5.54 19.03 -13.06
CA ALA A 158 -4.42 19.71 -12.40
C ALA A 158 -4.85 20.42 -11.11
N ILE A 159 -5.98 21.15 -11.14
CA ILE A 159 -6.54 21.83 -9.95
C ILE A 159 -6.93 20.80 -8.89
N CYS A 160 -7.63 19.73 -9.28
CA CYS A 160 -8.00 18.66 -8.37
C CYS A 160 -6.76 18.02 -7.73
N PHE A 161 -5.68 17.79 -8.49
CA PHE A 161 -4.45 17.22 -7.98
C PHE A 161 -3.74 18.11 -6.96
N VAL A 162 -3.68 19.42 -7.22
CA VAL A 162 -3.08 20.41 -6.30
C VAL A 162 -3.81 20.41 -4.95
N VAL A 163 -5.12 20.20 -4.94
CA VAL A 163 -5.91 20.11 -3.70
C VAL A 163 -5.83 18.73 -3.06
N ALA A 164 -5.90 17.66 -3.86
CA ALA A 164 -5.92 16.28 -3.36
C ALA A 164 -4.57 15.85 -2.76
N SER A 165 -3.45 16.28 -3.34
CA SER A 165 -2.10 15.92 -2.87
C SER A 165 -1.83 16.30 -1.39
N PRO A 166 -2.06 17.55 -0.94
CA PRO A 166 -1.84 17.92 0.47
C PRO A 166 -2.83 17.24 1.41
N VAL A 167 -4.08 17.03 1.00
CA VAL A 167 -5.09 16.31 1.80
C VAL A 167 -4.67 14.85 2.00
N ALA A 168 -4.24 14.18 0.93
CA ALA A 168 -3.74 12.81 1.00
C ALA A 168 -2.45 12.73 1.83
N TYR A 169 -1.53 13.66 1.66
CA TYR A 169 -0.32 13.74 2.47
C TYR A 169 -0.64 13.89 3.96
N TYR A 170 -1.57 14.77 4.32
CA TYR A 170 -2.00 14.97 5.70
C TYR A 170 -2.66 13.72 6.30
N GLY A 171 -3.56 13.06 5.55
CA GLY A 171 -4.21 11.83 5.99
C GLY A 171 -3.21 10.69 6.22
N VAL A 172 -2.26 10.52 5.29
CA VAL A 172 -1.23 9.47 5.39
C VAL A 172 -0.25 9.78 6.52
N THR A 173 0.21 11.02 6.68
CA THR A 173 1.10 11.40 7.79
C THR A 173 0.44 11.16 9.15
N LYS A 174 -0.82 11.57 9.33
CA LYS A 174 -1.59 11.30 10.56
C LYS A 174 -1.75 9.82 10.85
N TRP A 175 -1.94 8.99 9.81
CA TRP A 175 -2.00 7.54 9.96
C TRP A 175 -0.62 6.94 10.32
N LEU A 176 0.46 7.42 9.69
CA LEU A 176 1.83 7.00 10.01
C LEU A 176 2.28 7.44 11.42
N GLU A 177 1.67 8.46 12.01
CA GLU A 177 2.01 8.89 13.38
C GLU A 177 1.86 7.76 14.41
N HIS A 178 0.97 6.80 14.15
CA HIS A 178 0.66 5.67 15.04
C HIS A 178 1.65 4.50 14.90
N PHE A 179 2.70 4.67 14.09
CA PHE A 179 3.75 3.68 13.89
C PHE A 179 5.09 4.25 14.40
N ALA A 180 5.81 3.44 15.16
CA ALA A 180 7.14 3.78 15.67
C ALA A 180 8.16 3.86 14.52
N TYR A 181 8.05 2.94 13.56
CA TYR A 181 8.81 2.97 12.31
C TYR A 181 7.94 3.53 11.17
N ARG A 182 8.33 4.70 10.67
CA ARG A 182 7.61 5.43 9.61
C ARG A 182 8.37 5.31 8.29
N THR A 183 7.68 4.88 7.25
CA THR A 183 8.21 4.94 5.89
C THR A 183 8.20 6.39 5.39
N PRO A 184 9.30 6.92 4.84
CA PRO A 184 9.28 8.27 4.28
C PRO A 184 8.31 8.31 3.09
N ILE A 185 7.42 9.31 3.06
CA ILE A 185 6.49 9.51 1.95
C ILE A 185 7.28 10.08 0.77
N CYS A 186 7.60 9.23 -0.21
CA CYS A 186 8.31 9.65 -1.40
C CYS A 186 7.39 10.47 -2.33
N TRP A 187 7.82 11.68 -2.68
CA TRP A 187 7.10 12.57 -3.60
C TRP A 187 6.75 11.91 -4.95
N TRP A 188 7.56 10.96 -5.40
CA TRP A 188 7.38 10.27 -6.68
C TRP A 188 6.10 9.43 -6.75
N VAL A 189 5.56 9.00 -5.60
CA VAL A 189 4.26 8.30 -5.53
C VAL A 189 3.14 9.22 -6.01
N PHE A 190 3.17 10.50 -5.63
CA PHE A 190 2.20 11.49 -6.11
C PHE A 190 2.38 11.77 -7.61
N ALA A 191 3.63 11.80 -8.10
CA ALA A 191 3.89 11.98 -9.52
C ALA A 191 3.35 10.81 -10.36
N ILE A 192 3.57 9.57 -9.93
CA ILE A 192 3.03 8.37 -10.60
C ILE A 192 1.50 8.39 -10.57
N ALA A 193 0.90 8.70 -9.42
CA ALA A 193 -0.56 8.82 -9.30
C ALA A 193 -1.12 9.89 -10.23
N PHE A 194 -0.47 11.06 -10.33
CA PHE A 194 -0.85 12.12 -11.25
C PHE A 194 -0.81 11.68 -12.71
N VAL A 195 0.28 11.04 -13.12
CA VAL A 195 0.45 10.53 -14.48
C VAL A 195 -0.60 9.46 -14.80
N ALA A 196 -0.90 8.57 -13.85
CA ALA A 196 -1.93 7.55 -14.02
C ALA A 196 -3.33 8.17 -14.22
N VAL A 197 -3.71 9.13 -13.37
CA VAL A 197 -5.00 9.83 -13.48
C VAL A 197 -5.09 10.64 -14.77
N LEU A 198 -4.00 11.29 -15.17
CA LEU A 198 -3.92 12.00 -16.45
C LEU A 198 -4.10 11.04 -17.63
N ALA A 199 -3.40 9.91 -17.63
CA ALA A 199 -3.50 8.92 -18.70
C ALA A 199 -4.93 8.38 -18.82
N ILE A 200 -5.56 8.03 -17.70
CA ILE A 200 -6.94 7.56 -17.66
C ILE A 200 -7.88 8.65 -18.21
N THR A 201 -7.76 9.89 -17.73
CA THR A 201 -8.60 11.01 -18.19
C THR A 201 -8.43 11.25 -19.68
N PHE A 202 -7.19 11.27 -20.17
CA PHE A 202 -6.88 11.46 -21.58
C PHE A 202 -7.48 10.35 -22.44
N ILE A 203 -7.37 9.09 -22.03
CA ILE A 203 -7.97 7.95 -22.72
C ILE A 203 -9.50 8.09 -22.75
N THR A 204 -10.14 8.37 -21.61
CA THR A 204 -11.60 8.51 -21.52
C THR A 204 -12.12 9.65 -22.39
N VAL A 205 -11.52 10.84 -22.30
CA VAL A 205 -11.92 12.03 -23.07
C VAL A 205 -11.70 11.80 -24.57
N THR A 206 -10.56 11.21 -24.95
CA THR A 206 -10.25 10.92 -26.36
C THR A 206 -11.21 9.88 -26.94
N PHE A 207 -11.43 8.78 -26.23
CA PHE A 207 -12.36 7.73 -26.66
C PHE A 207 -13.79 8.27 -26.84
N GLN A 208 -14.24 9.10 -25.90
CA GLN A 208 -15.59 9.66 -25.93
C GLN A 208 -15.75 10.70 -27.04
N ASN A 209 -14.82 11.65 -27.15
CA ASN A 209 -14.88 12.67 -28.19
C ASN A 209 -14.75 12.05 -29.58
N TRP A 210 -13.93 11.02 -29.75
CA TRP A 210 -13.86 10.27 -31.00
C TRP A 210 -15.20 9.60 -31.32
N ARG A 211 -15.83 8.94 -30.34
CA ARG A 211 -17.16 8.34 -30.52
C ARG A 211 -18.24 9.36 -30.86
N SER A 212 -18.30 10.51 -30.17
CA SER A 212 -19.26 11.58 -30.45
C SER A 212 -18.99 12.29 -31.78
N ALA A 213 -17.73 12.43 -32.18
CA ALA A 213 -17.35 13.05 -33.45
C ALA A 213 -17.68 12.17 -34.67
N ASN A 214 -17.63 10.85 -34.49
CA ASN A 214 -17.91 9.83 -35.50
C ASN A 214 -19.37 9.34 -35.48
N ALA A 215 -20.15 9.72 -34.46
CA ALA A 215 -21.60 9.57 -34.48
C ALA A 215 -22.17 10.38 -35.65
N ASN A 216 -22.96 9.71 -36.49
CA ASN A 216 -23.36 10.23 -37.78
C ASN A 216 -24.29 11.44 -37.58
N PRO A 217 -23.95 12.64 -38.07
CA PRO A 217 -24.76 13.86 -37.87
C PRO A 217 -26.13 13.81 -38.56
N VAL A 218 -26.38 12.79 -39.38
CA VAL A 218 -27.63 12.60 -40.14
C VAL A 218 -28.80 12.18 -39.22
N ASP A 219 -28.53 11.56 -38.07
CA ASP A 219 -29.58 11.25 -37.08
C ASP A 219 -29.96 12.47 -36.21
N SER A 220 -29.10 13.49 -36.17
CA SER A 220 -29.35 14.71 -35.38
C SER A 220 -30.37 15.65 -36.03
N LEU A 221 -30.59 15.52 -37.34
CA LEU A 221 -31.47 16.36 -38.16
C LEU A 221 -32.82 15.72 -38.48
N LYS A 222 -33.01 14.44 -38.14
CA LYS A 222 -34.26 13.70 -38.41
C LYS A 222 -35.24 13.66 -37.23
N ASN A 223 -34.84 14.20 -36.09
CA ASN A 223 -35.64 14.24 -34.85
C ASN A 223 -36.05 15.68 -34.45
N GLU A 224 -35.99 16.63 -35.38
CA GLU A 224 -36.95 17.76 -35.41
C GLU A 224 -38.05 17.41 -36.40
#